data_AF-A0A1Y1ZC47-F1
#
_entry.id   AF-A0A1Y1ZC47-F1
#
_cell.length_a   1.000
_cell.length_b   1.000
_cell.length_c   1.000
_cell.angle_alpha   90.00
_cell.angle_beta   90.00
_cell.angle_gamma   90.00
#
_symmetry.space_group_name_H-M   'P 1'
#
loop_
_entity.id
_entity.type
_entity.pdbx_description
1 polymer ?
#
loop_
_entity_poly.entity_id
_entity_poly.type
_entity_poly.pdbx_seq_one_letter_code
_entity_poly.pdbx_strand_id
1 'polypeptide(L)' 'MSISTEDNHKRQRVSRACDSCRRKKIRCDGEHPECSYCLYCGIKCTYNDIKKKRGPPKAYIEALESRLHKME' A
#
# COMPACT_ATOMS: atom_id res chain seq x y z
N MET A 1 -16.71 -30.05 -24.52
CA MET A 1 -15.95 -29.68 -23.30
C MET A 1 -16.25 -28.23 -22.98
N SER A 2 -16.82 -27.95 -21.81
CA SER A 2 -17.41 -26.66 -21.42
C SER A 2 -16.33 -25.63 -21.06
N ILE A 3 -16.43 -24.44 -21.66
CA ILE A 3 -15.64 -23.25 -21.34
C ILE A 3 -16.23 -22.62 -20.08
N SER A 4 -15.40 -22.28 -19.08
CA SER A 4 -15.86 -21.61 -17.85
C SER A 4 -14.77 -20.70 -17.30
N THR A 5 -14.74 -19.44 -17.74
CA THR A 5 -14.17 -18.31 -16.99
C THR A 5 -14.78 -17.01 -17.50
N GLU A 6 -15.96 -16.64 -17.01
CA GLU A 6 -16.45 -15.26 -17.14
C GLU A 6 -16.68 -14.70 -15.73
N ASP A 7 -15.71 -13.90 -15.31
CA ASP A 7 -15.67 -13.21 -14.03
C ASP A 7 -16.83 -12.21 -13.94
N ASN A 8 -17.74 -12.53 -13.01
CA ASN A 8 -18.89 -11.74 -12.65
C ASN A 8 -18.43 -10.45 -11.94
N HIS A 9 -18.10 -9.42 -12.72
CA HIS A 9 -17.76 -8.08 -12.23
C HIS A 9 -19.01 -7.36 -11.64
N LYS A 10 -19.62 -7.93 -10.61
CA LYS A 10 -20.47 -7.19 -9.69
C LYS A 10 -19.62 -6.05 -9.15
N ARG A 11 -20.03 -4.81 -9.44
CA ARG A 11 -19.49 -3.59 -8.80
C ARG A 11 -19.78 -3.67 -7.30
N GLN A 12 -18.96 -4.42 -6.60
CA GLN A 12 -19.04 -4.62 -5.17
C GLN A 12 -18.59 -3.31 -4.54
N ARG A 13 -19.49 -2.69 -3.78
CA ARG A 13 -19.22 -1.43 -3.09
C ARG A 13 -17.92 -1.59 -2.30
N VAL A 14 -16.89 -0.84 -2.69
CA VAL A 14 -15.55 -1.09 -2.18
C VAL A 14 -15.49 -0.53 -0.77
N SER A 15 -15.51 -1.43 0.22
CA SER A 15 -15.47 -1.05 1.64
C SER A 15 -14.10 -0.50 2.04
N ARG A 16 -13.07 -0.70 1.22
CA ARG A 16 -11.67 -0.41 1.53
C ARG A 16 -10.98 0.31 0.38
N ALA A 17 -10.63 1.58 0.60
CA ALA A 17 -9.72 2.31 -0.27
C ALA A 17 -8.33 1.63 -0.31
N CYS A 18 -7.70 1.62 -1.49
CA CYS A 18 -6.33 1.16 -1.67
C CYS A 18 -5.34 2.01 -0.85
N ASP A 19 -4.13 1.50 -0.61
CA ASP A 19 -3.09 2.16 0.20
C ASP A 19 -2.73 3.55 -0.33
N SER A 20 -2.66 3.70 -1.66
CA SER A 20 -2.33 4.95 -2.32
C SER A 20 -3.40 6.02 -2.08
N CYS A 21 -4.67 5.66 -2.29
CA CYS A 21 -5.80 6.57 -2.01
C CYS A 21 -5.94 6.86 -0.52
N ARG A 22 -5.72 5.87 0.35
CA ARG A 22 -5.76 6.02 1.81
C ARG A 22 -4.67 6.97 2.30
N ARG A 23 -3.42 6.82 1.82
CA ARG A 23 -2.31 7.72 2.16
C ARG A 23 -2.53 9.15 1.67
N LYS A 24 -3.07 9.31 0.46
CA LYS A 24 -3.39 10.61 -0.13
C LYS A 24 -4.71 11.21 0.38
N LYS A 25 -5.49 10.47 1.19
CA LYS A 25 -6.81 10.87 1.70
C LYS A 25 -7.79 11.29 0.59
N ILE A 26 -7.79 10.56 -0.52
CA ILE A 26 -8.67 10.80 -1.67
C ILE A 26 -9.69 9.66 -1.82
N ARG A 27 -10.73 9.89 -2.63
CA ARG A 27 -11.71 8.87 -2.98
C ARG A 27 -11.03 7.74 -3.76
N CYS A 28 -11.37 6.50 -3.41
CA CYS A 28 -10.93 5.31 -4.12
C CYS A 28 -12.16 4.62 -4.72
N ASP A 29 -12.14 4.40 -6.02
CA ASP A 29 -13.22 3.71 -6.75
C ASP A 29 -13.12 2.19 -6.57
N GLY A 30 -11.94 1.72 -6.14
CA GLY A 30 -11.68 0.36 -5.71
C GLY A 30 -11.87 -0.72 -6.79
N GLU A 31 -11.73 -0.31 -8.05
CA GLU A 31 -11.77 -1.19 -9.21
C GLU A 31 -10.57 -2.17 -9.18
N HIS A 32 -10.78 -3.34 -9.79
CA HIS A 32 -9.77 -4.41 -9.95
C HIS A 32 -9.39 -4.49 -11.43
N PRO A 33 -8.11 -4.54 -11.81
CA PRO A 33 -6.91 -4.72 -10.98
C PRO A 33 -6.40 -3.47 -10.27
N GLU A 34 -6.72 -2.27 -10.76
CA GLU A 34 -6.25 -1.01 -10.21
C GLU A 34 -7.37 0.02 -10.10
N CYS A 35 -7.27 0.88 -9.08
CA CYS A 35 -8.22 1.98 -8.90
C CYS A 35 -8.06 3.03 -10.01
N SER A 36 -9.15 3.65 -10.48
CA SER A 36 -9.11 4.71 -11.51
C SER A 36 -8.06 5.80 -11.24
N TYR A 37 -7.95 6.28 -10.00
CA TYR A 37 -6.91 7.24 -9.61
C TYR A 37 -5.48 6.68 -9.72
N CYS A 38 -5.28 5.44 -9.32
CA CYS A 38 -4.00 4.75 -9.31
C CYS A 38 -3.49 4.57 -10.74
N LEU A 39 -4.40 4.15 -11.61
CA LEU A 39 -4.19 4.00 -13.05
C LEU A 39 -3.82 5.34 -13.69
N TYR A 40 -4.59 6.39 -13.42
CA TYR A 40 -4.31 7.73 -13.95
C TYR A 40 -2.97 8.30 -13.47
N CYS A 41 -2.64 8.10 -12.19
CA CYS A 41 -1.38 8.55 -11.62
C CYS A 41 -0.18 7.64 -11.96
N GLY A 42 -0.40 6.49 -12.60
CA GLY A 42 0.65 5.50 -12.86
C GLY A 42 1.33 5.00 -11.58
N ILE A 43 0.62 4.98 -10.46
CA ILE A 43 1.16 4.55 -9.16
C ILE A 43 0.64 3.17 -8.80
N LYS A 44 1.47 2.42 -8.06
CA LYS A 44 1.11 1.08 -7.61
C LYS A 44 -0.19 1.10 -6.79
N CYS A 45 -1.25 0.51 -7.33
CA CYS A 45 -2.45 0.21 -6.57
C CYS A 45 -2.20 -1.03 -5.71
N THR A 46 -2.10 -0.86 -4.39
CA THR A 46 -2.07 -1.99 -3.46
C THR A 46 -3.23 -1.87 -2.50
N TYR A 47 -3.81 -3.02 -2.15
CA TYR A 47 -4.72 -3.16 -1.00
C TYR A 47 -4.03 -3.87 0.16
N ASN A 48 -2.72 -4.08 0.03
CA ASN A 48 -1.92 -4.72 1.04
C ASN A 48 -1.36 -3.62 1.93
N ASP A 49 -1.97 -3.44 3.11
CA ASP A 49 -1.49 -2.63 4.24
C ASP A 49 -0.13 -3.19 4.73
N ILE A 50 0.85 -3.34 3.84
CA ILE A 50 2.24 -3.52 4.20
C ILE A 50 2.64 -2.14 4.73
N LYS A 51 2.40 -1.95 6.02
CA LYS A 51 3.06 -0.95 6.85
C LYS A 51 4.51 -0.98 6.38
N LYS A 52 4.93 0.01 5.59
CA LYS A 52 6.35 0.22 5.31
C LYS A 52 6.96 0.21 6.68
N LYS A 53 7.71 -0.86 7.01
CA LYS A 53 8.28 -1.04 8.35
C LYS A 53 8.95 0.30 8.63
N ARG A 54 8.42 1.01 9.64
CA ARG A 54 9.06 2.23 10.14
C ARG A 54 10.53 1.83 10.26
N GLY A 55 11.43 2.66 9.72
CA GLY A 55 12.86 2.39 9.83
C GLY A 55 13.21 2.02 11.28
N PRO A 56 14.36 1.36 11.49
CA PRO A 56 14.73 0.86 12.81
C PRO A 56 14.42 1.91 13.89
N PRO A 57 13.80 1.51 15.01
CA PRO A 57 13.28 2.43 16.00
C PRO A 57 14.35 3.45 16.35
N LYS A 58 13.99 4.74 16.51
CA LYS A 58 14.97 5.81 16.79
C LYS A 58 15.95 5.45 17.92
N ALA A 59 15.49 4.70 18.92
CA ALA A 59 16.33 4.16 19.99
C ALA A 59 17.49 3.26 19.52
N TYR A 60 17.30 2.48 18.45
CA TYR A 60 18.36 1.68 17.84
C TYR A 60 19.39 2.55 17.13
N ILE A 61 18.96 3.62 16.48
CA ILE A 61 19.87 4.58 15.82
C ILE A 61 20.70 5.31 16.89
N GLU A 62 20.05 5.81 17.94
CA GLU A 62 20.73 6.51 19.05
C GLU A 62 21.72 5.60 19.79
N ALA A 63 21.39 4.32 19.99
CA ALA A 63 22.30 3.34 20.57
C ALA A 63 23.52 3.05 19.67
N LEU A 64 23.31 3.02 18.33
CA LEU A 64 24.40 2.88 17.36
C LEU A 64 25.30 4.12 17.36
N GLU A 65 24.72 5.33 17.33
CA GLU A 65 25.46 6.60 17.38
C GLU A 65 26.27 6.72 18.68
N SER A 66 25.67 6.38 19.82
CA SER A 66 26.35 6.37 21.12
C SER A 66 27.52 5.38 21.19
N ARG A 67 27.44 4.27 20.45
CA ARG A 67 28.53 3.29 20.39
C ARG A 67 29.68 3.76 19.50
N LEU A 68 29.37 4.42 18.38
CA LEU A 68 30.36 5.03 17.51
C LEU A 68 31.13 6.14 18.25
N HIS A 69 30.41 7.01 18.96
CA HIS A 69 31.00 8.12 19.71
C HIS A 69 31.93 7.68 20.86
N LYS A 70 31.76 6.46 21.38
CA LYS A 70 32.64 5.91 22.43
C LYS A 70 33.91 5.25 21.88
N MET A 71 34.04 5.14 20.56
CA MET A 71 35.17 4.50 19.88
C MET A 71 36.03 5.51 19.10
N GLU A 72 35.81 6.81 19.30
CA GLU A 72 36.66 7.92 18.83
C GLU A 72 37.47 8.52 19.99
#